data_AF-A0AAV2HAA9-F1
#
_entry.id   AF-A0AAV2HAA9-F1
#
_cell.length_a   1.000
_cell.length_b   1.000
_cell.length_c   1.000
_cell.angle_alpha   90.00
_cell.angle_beta   90.00
_cell.angle_gamma   90.00
#
_symmetry.space_group_name_H-M   'P 1'
#
loop_
_entity.id
_entity.type
_entity.pdbx_description
1 polymer ?
#
loop_
_entity_poly.entity_id
_entity_poly.type
_entity_poly.pdbx_seq_one_letter_code
_entity_poly.pdbx_strand_id
1 'polypeptide(L)'
;MNRISEMLTKLIKGPDENNPDDPLWSRLPTTALLCIYQNLGDLDRLSMARVCKPWYQSFHVPALWRYRLIEFGETRSKREIKEDALFKSKRALTNSYGKYAIEFAKRFPTSLQDIEIEFLPLRGRDGREIVNDFKEFSACLDNSKLRSISILSLVHLSSLDTFVGQLRIDLIYSLKTLLQKQHCLKKVRICSSHFDLESGLQFLQCLADASAATIKELFMYGLFQRGTPIFGEGRILTELQKFKSLSCIKLEYDIMSDELAKTWVRGCPNLS
;
A
#
# COMPACT_ATOMS: atom_id res chain seq x y z
N MET A 1 -20.35 -0.23 21.18
CA MET A 1 -19.64 -0.20 22.47
C MET A 1 -20.19 -1.17 23.52
N ASN A 2 -21.51 -1.46 23.58
CA ASN A 2 -22.08 -2.31 24.66
C ASN A 2 -21.68 -3.81 24.64
N ARG A 3 -21.50 -4.46 23.48
CA ARG A 3 -21.15 -5.90 23.41
C ARG A 3 -19.74 -6.24 23.92
N ILE A 4 -18.78 -5.33 23.75
CA ILE A 4 -17.39 -5.55 24.19
C ILE A 4 -17.32 -5.46 25.72
N SER A 5 -18.07 -4.52 26.32
CA SER A 5 -18.17 -4.38 27.76
C SER A 5 -18.75 -5.64 28.41
N GLU A 6 -19.88 -6.16 27.93
CA GLU A 6 -20.47 -7.42 28.43
C GLU A 6 -19.55 -8.64 28.26
N MET A 7 -18.82 -8.74 27.15
CA MET A 7 -17.86 -9.83 26.93
C MET A 7 -16.70 -9.77 27.93
N LEU A 8 -16.16 -8.57 28.19
CA LEU A 8 -15.13 -8.36 29.19
C LEU A 8 -15.64 -8.67 30.60
N THR A 9 -16.89 -8.32 30.94
CA THR A 9 -17.47 -8.65 32.26
C THR A 9 -17.60 -10.17 32.48
N LYS A 10 -17.89 -10.94 31.42
CA LYS A 10 -17.95 -12.41 31.49
C LYS A 10 -16.57 -13.07 31.60
N LEU A 11 -15.53 -12.43 31.06
CA LEU A 11 -14.14 -12.88 31.15
C LEU A 11 -13.49 -12.55 32.51
N ILE A 12 -14.06 -11.65 33.31
CA ILE A 12 -13.58 -11.29 34.66
C ILE A 12 -14.20 -12.21 35.74
N LYS A 13 -14.80 -13.35 35.38
CA LYS A 13 -14.93 -14.44 36.36
C LYS A 13 -13.53 -15.00 36.58
N GLY A 14 -13.05 -14.97 37.82
CA GLY A 14 -11.67 -15.24 38.22
C GLY A 14 -11.10 -16.58 37.71
N PRO A 15 -9.79 -16.81 37.93
CA PRO A 15 -9.10 -18.02 37.45
C PRO A 15 -9.89 -19.28 37.81
N ASP A 16 -9.94 -20.22 36.86
CA ASP A 16 -10.58 -21.52 37.04
C ASP A 16 -9.85 -22.24 38.19
N GLU A 17 -10.51 -22.47 39.33
CA GLU A 17 -9.89 -23.10 40.51
C GLU A 17 -9.34 -24.50 40.20
N ASN A 18 -9.73 -25.09 39.06
CA ASN A 18 -9.32 -26.41 38.59
C ASN A 18 -8.08 -26.40 37.68
N ASN A 19 -7.59 -25.25 37.23
CA ASN A 19 -6.37 -25.18 36.40
C ASN A 19 -5.63 -23.84 36.58
N PRO A 20 -4.78 -23.71 37.62
CA PRO A 20 -4.07 -22.47 37.93
C PRO A 20 -3.03 -22.05 36.85
N ASP A 21 -2.69 -22.95 35.94
CA ASP A 21 -1.71 -22.72 34.86
C ASP A 21 -2.32 -22.20 33.55
N ASP A 22 -3.66 -22.06 33.45
CA ASP A 22 -4.30 -21.45 32.28
C ASP A 22 -4.62 -19.96 32.55
N PRO A 23 -3.75 -19.03 32.15
CA PRO A 23 -3.92 -17.63 32.49
C PRO A 23 -5.19 -17.09 31.82
N LEU A 24 -5.99 -16.34 32.57
CA LEU A 24 -7.26 -15.74 32.12
C LEU A 24 -7.19 -15.08 30.72
N TRP A 25 -6.03 -14.52 30.40
CA TRP A 25 -5.71 -13.86 29.13
C TRP A 25 -5.64 -14.80 27.91
N SER A 26 -5.36 -16.09 28.10
CA SER A 26 -5.38 -17.11 27.04
C SER A 26 -6.80 -17.33 26.49
N ARG A 27 -7.82 -17.10 27.33
CA ARG A 27 -9.25 -17.32 27.05
C ARG A 27 -9.93 -16.13 26.38
N LEU A 28 -9.19 -15.06 26.09
CA LEU A 28 -9.75 -13.89 25.40
C LEU A 28 -10.33 -14.28 24.03
N PRO A 29 -11.56 -13.86 23.71
CA PRO A 29 -12.16 -14.05 22.40
C PRO A 29 -11.33 -13.38 21.31
N THR A 30 -11.31 -13.98 20.12
CA THR A 30 -10.59 -13.46 18.94
C THR A 30 -10.95 -12.01 18.63
N THR A 31 -12.20 -11.58 18.85
CA THR A 31 -12.62 -10.19 18.65
C THR A 31 -11.90 -9.21 19.58
N ALA A 32 -11.68 -9.57 20.85
CA ALA A 32 -10.92 -8.75 21.79
C ALA A 32 -9.43 -8.74 21.43
N LEU A 33 -8.87 -9.89 21.06
CA LEU A 33 -7.48 -10.00 20.61
C LEU A 33 -7.22 -9.16 19.36
N LEU A 34 -8.14 -9.15 18.40
CA LEU A 34 -8.04 -8.30 17.21
C LEU A 34 -7.99 -6.81 17.55
N CYS A 35 -8.80 -6.35 18.51
CA CYS A 35 -8.74 -4.97 18.98
C CYS A 35 -7.37 -4.64 19.60
N ILE A 36 -6.78 -5.56 20.36
CA ILE A 36 -5.44 -5.37 20.91
C ILE A 36 -4.41 -5.32 19.76
N TYR A 37 -4.40 -6.33 18.89
CA TYR A 37 -3.50 -6.41 17.75
C TYR A 37 -3.54 -5.17 16.85
N GLN A 38 -4.73 -4.59 16.60
CA GLN A 38 -4.89 -3.39 15.77
C GLN A 38 -4.15 -2.17 16.30
N ASN A 39 -3.91 -2.09 17.62
CA ASN A 39 -3.21 -0.99 18.27
C ASN A 39 -1.68 -1.24 18.41
N LEU A 40 -1.18 -2.37 17.92
CA LEU A 40 0.23 -2.75 18.03
C LEU A 40 0.97 -2.62 16.67
N GLY A 41 2.26 -2.32 16.73
CA GLY A 41 3.18 -2.42 15.58
C GLY A 41 3.59 -3.86 15.28
N ASP A 42 4.09 -4.14 14.07
CA ASP A 42 4.29 -5.52 13.60
C ASP A 42 5.19 -6.39 14.49
N LEU A 43 6.23 -5.80 15.10
CA LEU A 43 7.11 -6.50 16.05
C LEU A 43 6.38 -6.91 17.34
N ASP A 44 5.55 -6.01 17.86
CA ASP A 44 4.76 -6.28 19.07
C ASP A 44 3.67 -7.28 18.77
N ARG A 45 3.04 -7.23 17.58
CA ARG A 45 2.11 -8.25 17.11
C ARG A 45 2.79 -9.62 17.04
N LEU A 46 4.01 -9.70 16.50
CA LEU A 46 4.75 -10.95 16.44
C LEU A 46 5.11 -11.48 17.84
N SER A 47 5.55 -10.58 18.73
CA SER A 47 5.88 -10.92 20.12
C SER A 47 4.64 -11.43 20.86
N MET A 48 3.52 -10.73 20.69
CA MET A 48 2.21 -11.09 21.21
C MET A 48 1.75 -12.46 20.71
N ALA A 49 1.96 -12.77 19.43
CA ALA A 49 1.61 -14.07 18.84
C ALA A 49 2.38 -15.24 19.46
N ARG A 50 3.49 -15.00 20.17
CA ARG A 50 4.30 -16.05 20.81
C ARG A 50 3.83 -16.40 22.23
N VAL A 51 2.89 -15.65 22.80
CA VAL A 51 2.44 -15.83 24.20
C VAL A 51 1.77 -17.18 24.39
N CYS A 52 0.77 -17.49 23.55
CA CYS A 52 0.06 -18.77 23.60
C CYS A 52 -0.66 -19.07 22.27
N LYS A 53 -1.17 -20.29 22.12
CA LYS A 53 -1.81 -20.76 20.88
C LYS A 53 -3.02 -19.92 20.43
N PRO A 54 -3.97 -19.48 21.29
CA PRO A 54 -5.07 -18.61 20.88
C PRO A 54 -4.62 -17.25 20.33
N TRP A 55 -3.56 -16.69 20.89
CA TRP A 55 -2.97 -15.42 20.45
C TRP A 55 -2.29 -15.60 19.09
N TYR A 56 -1.51 -16.67 18.94
CA TYR A 56 -0.93 -17.07 17.65
C TYR A 56 -1.99 -17.26 16.56
N GLN A 57 -3.10 -17.94 16.85
CA GLN A 57 -4.18 -18.14 15.89
C GLN A 57 -4.83 -16.82 15.47
N SER A 58 -5.05 -15.92 16.42
CA SER A 58 -5.63 -14.59 16.18
C SER A 58 -4.73 -13.70 15.33
N PHE A 59 -3.40 -13.88 15.43
CA PHE A 59 -2.43 -13.20 14.56
C PHE A 59 -2.65 -13.52 13.07
N HIS A 60 -3.12 -14.71 12.70
CA HIS A 60 -3.33 -15.06 11.27
C HIS A 60 -4.69 -14.63 10.71
N VAL A 61 -5.52 -13.92 11.48
CA VAL A 61 -6.86 -13.53 11.03
C VAL A 61 -6.76 -12.43 9.95
N PRO A 62 -7.39 -12.61 8.76
CA PRO A 62 -7.30 -11.66 7.64
C PRO A 62 -7.67 -10.21 7.97
N ALA A 63 -8.61 -10.02 8.91
CA ALA A 63 -9.06 -8.70 9.32
C ALA A 63 -7.94 -7.81 9.88
N LEU A 64 -6.87 -8.41 10.43
CA LEU A 64 -5.72 -7.69 10.97
C LEU A 64 -4.80 -7.09 9.88
N TRP A 65 -4.88 -7.66 8.68
CA TRP A 65 -3.90 -7.50 7.61
C TRP A 65 -4.46 -6.75 6.39
N ARG A 66 -5.65 -6.14 6.49
CA ARG A 66 -6.32 -5.46 5.37
C ARG A 66 -5.54 -4.26 4.83
N TYR A 67 -4.86 -3.53 5.70
CA TYR A 67 -4.05 -2.37 5.33
C TYR A 67 -2.56 -2.67 5.45
N ARG A 68 -1.71 -2.28 4.50
CA ARG A 68 -0.24 -2.34 4.65
C ARG A 68 0.49 -1.17 4.00
N LEU A 69 1.50 -0.64 4.71
CA LEU A 69 2.57 0.16 4.13
C LEU A 69 3.73 -0.78 3.76
N ILE A 70 4.17 -0.71 2.51
CA ILE A 70 5.24 -1.50 1.94
C ILE A 70 6.31 -0.54 1.43
N GLU A 71 7.51 -0.68 1.96
CA GLU A 71 8.63 0.18 1.61
C GLU A 71 9.62 -0.57 0.70
N PHE A 72 10.06 0.06 -0.37
CA PHE A 72 11.10 -0.46 -1.27
C PHE A 72 12.28 0.50 -1.27
N GLY A 73 13.36 0.15 -0.57
CA GLY A 73 14.60 0.92 -0.51
C GLY A 73 15.25 0.86 0.87
N GLU A 74 15.98 1.90 1.26
CA GLU A 74 16.68 1.97 2.55
C GLU A 74 16.34 3.26 3.30
N THR A 75 15.82 3.12 4.52
CA THR A 75 15.36 4.25 5.37
C THR A 75 16.50 5.04 6.02
N ARG A 76 17.68 4.44 6.25
CA ARG A 76 18.80 5.08 6.97
C ARG A 76 20.17 4.68 6.42
N SER A 77 21.15 5.56 6.53
CA SER A 77 22.52 5.28 6.09
C SER A 77 23.19 4.24 7.00
N LYS A 78 24.16 3.48 6.45
CA LYS A 78 24.98 2.51 7.21
C LYS A 78 25.64 3.10 8.48
N ARG A 79 25.82 4.42 8.54
CA ARG A 79 26.39 5.17 9.68
C ARG A 79 25.37 5.33 10.81
N GLU A 80 24.16 5.79 10.50
CA GLU A 80 23.05 5.93 11.47
C GLU A 80 22.62 4.59 12.08
N ILE A 81 22.80 3.49 11.33
CA ILE A 81 22.46 2.13 11.79
C ILE A 81 23.52 1.56 12.75
N LYS A 82 24.75 2.08 12.76
CA LYS A 82 25.82 1.59 13.65
C LYS A 82 25.69 2.09 15.10
N GLU A 83 25.04 3.22 15.31
CA GLU A 83 24.94 3.90 16.61
C GLU A 83 23.77 3.42 17.48
N ASP A 84 22.81 2.68 16.91
CA ASP A 84 21.63 2.20 17.64
C ASP A 84 21.65 0.67 17.81
N ALA A 85 22.05 0.21 19.00
CA ALA A 85 22.12 -1.22 19.35
C ALA A 85 20.73 -1.90 19.41
N LEU A 86 19.66 -1.15 19.70
CA LEU A 86 18.28 -1.63 19.67
C LEU A 86 17.85 -1.94 18.22
N PHE A 87 18.43 -1.24 17.25
CA PHE A 87 18.16 -1.40 15.83
C PHE A 87 18.87 -2.60 15.18
N LYS A 88 19.91 -3.17 15.80
CA LYS A 88 20.55 -4.41 15.32
C LYS A 88 19.58 -5.60 15.27
N SER A 89 18.58 -5.63 16.16
CA SER A 89 17.48 -6.61 16.12
C SER A 89 16.47 -6.30 15.02
N LYS A 90 16.14 -5.01 14.81
CA LYS A 90 15.34 -4.53 13.66
C LYS A 90 16.01 -4.86 12.31
N ARG A 91 17.35 -4.84 12.26
CA ARG A 91 18.21 -5.14 11.10
C ARG A 91 17.93 -6.50 10.45
N ALA A 92 17.48 -7.50 11.20
CA ALA A 92 17.12 -8.81 10.67
C ALA A 92 15.80 -8.78 9.87
N LEU A 93 14.94 -7.77 10.09
CA LEU A 93 13.67 -7.57 9.39
C LEU A 93 13.71 -6.42 8.37
N THR A 94 14.60 -5.44 8.54
CA THR A 94 14.67 -4.23 7.68
C THR A 94 15.59 -4.34 6.47
N ASN A 95 16.47 -5.35 6.39
CA ASN A 95 17.44 -5.48 5.29
C ASN A 95 16.81 -5.91 3.94
N SER A 96 15.52 -6.23 3.90
CA SER A 96 14.76 -6.20 2.66
C SER A 96 13.27 -6.10 2.97
N TYR A 97 12.78 -4.88 3.16
CA TYR A 97 11.34 -4.63 3.22
C TYR A 97 10.61 -5.20 2.00
N GLY A 98 11.27 -5.26 0.83
CA GLY A 98 10.79 -5.98 -0.36
C GLY A 98 10.57 -7.48 -0.12
N LYS A 99 11.56 -8.22 0.39
CA LYS A 99 11.42 -9.66 0.70
C LYS A 99 10.43 -9.91 1.82
N TYR A 100 10.40 -9.06 2.84
CA TYR A 100 9.37 -9.15 3.88
C TYR A 100 7.97 -8.96 3.27
N ALA A 101 7.80 -7.97 2.39
CA ALA A 101 6.55 -7.73 1.69
C ALA A 101 6.13 -8.91 0.81
N ILE A 102 7.08 -9.54 0.11
CA ILE A 102 6.86 -10.75 -0.68
C ILE A 102 6.37 -11.88 0.20
N GLU A 103 7.10 -12.24 1.26
CA GLU A 103 6.73 -13.33 2.15
C GLU A 103 5.39 -13.07 2.84
N PHE A 104 5.14 -11.80 3.18
CA PHE A 104 3.85 -11.36 3.71
C PHE A 104 2.73 -11.56 2.68
N ALA A 105 2.92 -11.12 1.43
CA ALA A 105 1.93 -11.25 0.37
C ALA A 105 1.67 -12.72 0.01
N LYS A 106 2.70 -13.58 0.02
CA LYS A 106 2.55 -15.04 -0.13
C LYS A 106 1.73 -15.64 1.00
N ARG A 107 1.90 -15.16 2.23
CA ARG A 107 1.19 -15.67 3.41
C ARG A 107 -0.26 -15.19 3.47
N PHE A 108 -0.54 -13.95 3.06
CA PHE A 108 -1.84 -13.30 3.19
C PHE A 108 -2.37 -12.69 1.88
N PRO A 109 -2.39 -13.43 0.76
CA PRO A 109 -2.60 -12.85 -0.58
C PRO A 109 -3.98 -12.22 -0.75
N THR A 110 -5.01 -12.76 -0.10
CA THR A 110 -6.40 -12.28 -0.20
C THR A 110 -6.83 -11.40 0.97
N SER A 111 -5.96 -11.22 1.97
CA SER A 111 -6.28 -10.40 3.15
C SER A 111 -6.09 -8.91 2.86
N LEU A 112 -5.15 -8.58 1.97
CA LEU A 112 -4.83 -7.22 1.57
C LEU A 112 -5.98 -6.58 0.78
N GLN A 113 -6.39 -5.38 1.21
CA GLN A 113 -7.40 -4.57 0.54
C GLN A 113 -6.88 -3.15 0.28
N ASP A 114 -6.08 -2.62 1.19
CA ASP A 114 -5.55 -1.26 1.10
C ASP A 114 -4.04 -1.33 1.24
N ILE A 115 -3.31 -0.91 0.19
CA ILE A 115 -1.85 -0.90 0.21
C ILE A 115 -1.31 0.49 -0.07
N GLU A 116 -0.24 0.84 0.64
CA GLU A 116 0.61 1.96 0.32
C GLU A 116 1.99 1.42 0.01
N ILE A 117 2.51 1.76 -1.17
CA ILE A 117 3.82 1.36 -1.65
C ILE A 117 4.66 2.62 -1.72
N GLU A 118 5.73 2.68 -0.94
CA GLU A 118 6.66 3.79 -0.90
C GLU A 118 8.03 3.36 -1.40
N PHE A 119 8.52 4.04 -2.43
CA PHE A 119 9.89 3.85 -2.90
C PHE A 119 10.80 4.81 -2.14
N LEU A 120 11.74 4.26 -1.39
CA LEU A 120 12.69 5.01 -0.58
C LEU A 120 14.00 5.26 -1.35
N PRO A 121 14.81 6.24 -0.94
CA PRO A 121 16.15 6.44 -1.49
C PRO A 121 16.99 5.16 -1.46
N LEU A 122 17.76 4.93 -2.53
CA LEU A 122 18.51 3.69 -2.74
C LEU A 122 19.67 3.50 -1.76
N ARG A 123 20.30 4.59 -1.25
CA ARG A 123 21.40 4.65 -0.25
C ARG A 123 22.47 3.51 -0.29
N GLY A 124 22.69 2.89 -1.45
CA GLY A 124 23.66 1.80 -1.64
C GLY A 124 23.08 0.42 -2.01
N ARG A 125 21.75 0.28 -2.14
CA ARG A 125 21.08 -0.87 -2.77
C ARG A 125 21.13 -0.77 -4.30
N ASP A 126 21.26 -1.94 -4.95
CA ASP A 126 21.10 -2.04 -6.41
C ASP A 126 19.61 -1.83 -6.75
N GLY A 127 19.32 -0.88 -7.63
CA GLY A 127 17.97 -0.61 -8.12
C GLY A 127 17.32 -1.83 -8.78
N ARG A 128 18.12 -2.73 -9.39
CA ARG A 128 17.62 -4.00 -9.95
C ARG A 128 16.99 -4.90 -8.90
N GLU A 129 17.60 -5.00 -7.71
CA GLU A 129 17.05 -5.81 -6.63
C GLU A 129 15.68 -5.27 -6.21
N ILE A 130 15.53 -3.95 -6.13
CA ILE A 130 14.26 -3.31 -5.76
C ILE A 130 13.19 -3.53 -6.83
N VAL A 131 13.54 -3.37 -8.11
CA VAL A 131 12.61 -3.65 -9.20
C VAL A 131 12.20 -5.12 -9.22
N ASN A 132 13.12 -6.06 -8.97
CA ASN A 132 12.83 -7.48 -8.89
C ASN A 132 11.97 -7.83 -7.66
N ASP A 133 12.30 -7.27 -6.50
CA ASP A 133 11.50 -7.43 -5.28
C ASP A 133 10.05 -6.92 -5.53
N PHE A 134 9.90 -5.77 -6.21
CA PHE A 134 8.59 -5.23 -6.55
C PHE A 134 7.82 -6.08 -7.58
N LYS A 135 8.52 -6.63 -8.59
CA LYS A 135 7.94 -7.56 -9.57
C LYS A 135 7.37 -8.81 -8.87
N GLU A 136 8.17 -9.44 -8.01
CA GLU A 136 7.74 -10.64 -7.27
C GLU A 136 6.60 -10.32 -6.30
N PHE A 137 6.68 -9.19 -5.58
CA PHE A 137 5.60 -8.73 -4.72
C PHE A 137 4.30 -8.51 -5.50
N SER A 138 4.37 -7.84 -6.65
CA SER A 138 3.22 -7.57 -7.51
C SER A 138 2.56 -8.87 -7.98
N ALA A 139 3.35 -9.88 -8.36
CA ALA A 139 2.84 -11.18 -8.77
C ALA A 139 2.08 -11.90 -7.64
N CYS A 140 2.50 -11.71 -6.38
CA CYS A 140 1.78 -12.26 -5.22
C CYS A 140 0.38 -11.61 -5.02
N LEU A 141 0.15 -10.44 -5.60
CA LEU A 141 -1.10 -9.69 -5.50
C LEU A 141 -2.05 -9.88 -6.70
N ASP A 142 -1.68 -10.70 -7.68
CA ASP A 142 -2.47 -10.92 -8.90
C ASP A 142 -3.94 -11.29 -8.63
N ASN A 143 -4.18 -12.11 -7.59
CA ASN A 143 -5.52 -12.56 -7.20
C ASN A 143 -6.12 -11.76 -6.03
N SER A 144 -5.41 -10.73 -5.57
CA SER A 144 -5.92 -9.87 -4.52
C SER A 144 -7.08 -9.01 -5.04
N LYS A 145 -7.95 -8.57 -4.14
CA LYS A 145 -9.09 -7.70 -4.48
C LYS A 145 -8.86 -6.33 -3.85
N LEU A 146 -7.78 -5.68 -4.27
CA LEU A 146 -7.43 -4.37 -3.73
C LEU A 146 -8.57 -3.38 -3.98
N ARG A 147 -8.84 -2.60 -2.94
CA ARG A 147 -9.78 -1.49 -2.92
C ARG A 147 -9.05 -0.16 -2.92
N SER A 148 -7.86 -0.10 -2.35
CA SER A 148 -7.01 1.09 -2.36
C SER A 148 -5.57 0.75 -2.70
N ILE A 149 -4.97 1.56 -3.56
CA ILE A 149 -3.54 1.53 -3.82
C ILE A 149 -2.97 2.95 -3.79
N SER A 150 -1.94 3.16 -2.98
CA SER A 150 -1.13 4.36 -2.96
C SER A 150 0.27 4.03 -3.46
N ILE A 151 0.76 4.79 -4.42
CA ILE A 151 2.10 4.67 -4.97
C ILE A 151 2.84 5.99 -4.67
N LEU A 152 3.89 5.92 -3.87
CA LEU A 152 4.57 7.08 -3.31
C LEU A 152 6.05 7.10 -3.69
N SER A 153 6.56 8.30 -4.01
CA SER A 153 7.99 8.62 -4.06
C SER A 153 8.81 7.85 -5.11
N LEU A 154 8.21 7.47 -6.24
CA LEU A 154 8.91 6.83 -7.38
C LEU A 154 10.12 7.64 -7.89
N VAL A 155 10.14 8.96 -7.65
CA VAL A 155 11.25 9.86 -7.98
C VAL A 155 12.60 9.38 -7.46
N HIS A 156 12.65 8.69 -6.32
CA HIS A 156 13.89 8.23 -5.70
C HIS A 156 14.64 7.16 -6.52
N LEU A 157 13.95 6.54 -7.47
CA LEU A 157 14.57 5.61 -8.41
C LEU A 157 15.13 6.31 -9.66
N SER A 158 14.88 7.61 -9.81
CA SER A 158 15.28 8.40 -11.00
C SER A 158 16.62 9.13 -10.82
N SER A 159 17.20 9.11 -9.62
CA SER A 159 18.34 9.97 -9.23
C SER A 159 19.73 9.35 -9.41
N LEU A 160 19.89 8.28 -10.19
CA LEU A 160 21.20 7.65 -10.45
C LEU A 160 21.39 7.44 -11.96
N ASP A 161 22.65 7.39 -12.40
CA ASP A 161 23.09 7.46 -13.80
C ASP A 161 22.42 6.51 -14.80
N THR A 162 22.49 6.91 -16.09
CA THR A 162 22.13 6.29 -17.39
C THR A 162 21.57 4.86 -17.48
N PHE A 163 21.97 3.93 -16.60
CA PHE A 163 21.36 2.59 -16.44
C PHE A 163 19.92 2.63 -15.88
N VAL A 164 19.51 3.77 -15.29
CA VAL A 164 18.20 3.96 -14.64
C VAL A 164 17.00 4.04 -15.61
N GLY A 165 17.21 4.43 -16.87
CA GLY A 165 16.12 4.48 -17.85
C GLY A 165 15.39 3.14 -17.97
N GLN A 166 16.15 2.04 -18.10
CA GLN A 166 15.57 0.71 -18.20
C GLN A 166 14.93 0.25 -16.88
N LEU A 167 15.55 0.52 -15.72
CA LEU A 167 14.98 0.14 -14.43
C LEU A 167 13.64 0.84 -14.16
N ARG A 168 13.55 2.11 -14.55
CA ARG A 168 12.32 2.89 -14.47
C ARG A 168 11.24 2.31 -15.39
N ILE A 169 11.59 1.98 -16.63
CA ILE A 169 10.67 1.33 -17.59
C ILE A 169 10.16 0.01 -17.03
N ASP A 170 11.06 -0.83 -16.51
CA ASP A 170 10.71 -2.13 -15.91
C ASP A 170 9.78 -1.99 -14.71
N LEU A 171 10.03 -0.99 -13.85
CA LEU A 171 9.18 -0.70 -12.71
C LEU A 171 7.80 -0.24 -13.14
N ILE A 172 7.73 0.71 -14.07
CA ILE A 172 6.47 1.22 -14.63
C ILE A 172 5.68 0.09 -15.27
N TYR A 173 6.34 -0.80 -16.01
CA TYR A 173 5.72 -1.99 -16.58
C TYR A 173 5.14 -2.92 -15.50
N SER A 174 5.90 -3.14 -14.42
CA SER A 174 5.46 -3.96 -13.29
C SER A 174 4.25 -3.34 -12.58
N LEU A 175 4.25 -2.01 -12.42
CA LEU A 175 3.14 -1.27 -11.83
C LEU A 175 1.89 -1.35 -12.71
N LYS A 176 2.04 -1.18 -14.04
CA LYS A 176 0.94 -1.35 -15.00
C LYS A 176 0.35 -2.75 -14.91
N THR A 177 1.19 -3.78 -14.89
CA THR A 177 0.78 -5.18 -14.75
C THR A 177 0.00 -5.42 -13.47
N LEU A 178 0.47 -4.85 -12.34
CA LEU A 178 -0.25 -4.92 -11.07
C LEU A 178 -1.65 -4.29 -11.20
N LEU A 179 -1.72 -3.04 -11.69
CA LEU A 179 -2.98 -2.30 -11.80
C LEU A 179 -3.98 -2.95 -12.75
N GLN A 180 -3.52 -3.50 -13.87
CA GLN A 180 -4.37 -4.18 -14.86
C GLN A 180 -5.10 -5.39 -14.28
N LYS A 181 -4.54 -6.04 -13.26
CA LYS A 181 -5.16 -7.18 -12.57
C LYS A 181 -6.11 -6.78 -11.45
N GLN A 182 -6.12 -5.50 -11.06
CA GLN A 182 -7.00 -4.99 -10.02
C GLN A 182 -8.25 -4.36 -10.64
N HIS A 183 -9.40 -5.03 -10.50
CA HIS A 183 -10.69 -4.57 -11.05
C HIS A 183 -11.63 -3.96 -10.00
N CYS A 184 -11.23 -3.98 -8.72
CA CYS A 184 -12.05 -3.55 -7.59
C CYS A 184 -11.54 -2.27 -6.92
N LEU A 185 -10.61 -1.55 -7.56
CA LEU A 185 -10.02 -0.35 -6.99
C LEU A 185 -11.08 0.74 -6.85
N LYS A 186 -11.17 1.29 -5.64
CA LYS A 186 -12.03 2.43 -5.29
C LYS A 186 -11.22 3.70 -5.07
N LYS A 187 -9.97 3.54 -4.63
CA LYS A 187 -9.07 4.64 -4.31
C LYS A 187 -7.71 4.42 -4.93
N VAL A 188 -7.21 5.42 -5.63
CA VAL A 188 -5.89 5.39 -6.24
C VAL A 188 -5.18 6.69 -5.89
N ARG A 189 -4.00 6.57 -5.31
CA ARG A 189 -3.12 7.70 -5.06
C ARG A 189 -1.79 7.45 -5.75
N ILE A 190 -1.34 8.42 -6.52
CA ILE A 190 0.00 8.45 -7.07
C ILE A 190 0.64 9.78 -6.70
N CYS A 191 1.78 9.70 -6.02
CA CYS A 191 2.51 10.85 -5.49
C CYS A 191 3.97 10.79 -5.91
N SER A 192 4.47 11.89 -6.50
CA SER A 192 5.90 12.08 -6.81
C SER A 192 6.47 10.97 -7.71
N SER A 193 5.77 10.67 -8.81
CA SER A 193 6.18 9.68 -9.81
C SER A 193 7.03 10.26 -10.95
N HIS A 194 6.81 11.54 -11.29
CA HIS A 194 7.55 12.28 -12.32
C HIS A 194 7.61 11.56 -13.68
N PHE A 195 6.52 10.94 -14.13
CA PHE A 195 6.44 10.31 -15.45
C PHE A 195 6.65 11.34 -16.56
N ASP A 196 7.30 10.92 -17.64
CA ASP A 196 7.15 11.61 -18.92
C ASP A 196 5.70 11.49 -19.40
N LEU A 197 5.35 12.25 -20.45
CA LEU A 197 3.99 12.31 -20.97
C LEU A 197 3.45 10.93 -21.37
N GLU A 198 4.24 10.14 -22.10
CA GLU A 198 3.81 8.84 -22.62
C GLU A 198 3.64 7.80 -21.50
N SER A 199 4.56 7.76 -20.55
CA SER A 199 4.49 6.89 -19.37
C SER A 199 3.28 7.23 -18.51
N GLY A 200 2.99 8.53 -18.32
CA GLY A 200 1.82 9.00 -17.58
C GLY A 200 0.50 8.69 -18.28
N LEU A 201 0.43 8.89 -19.60
CA LEU A 201 -0.74 8.51 -20.40
C LEU A 201 -1.01 7.00 -20.35
N GLN A 202 0.01 6.19 -20.54
CA GLN A 202 -0.13 4.73 -20.46
C GLN A 202 -0.55 4.27 -19.07
N PHE A 203 -0.08 4.95 -18.01
CA PHE A 203 -0.52 4.68 -16.64
C PHE A 203 -2.02 4.97 -16.48
N LEU A 204 -2.49 6.15 -16.92
CA LEU A 204 -3.89 6.53 -16.86
C LEU A 204 -4.77 5.57 -17.66
N GLN A 205 -4.33 5.21 -18.87
CA GLN A 205 -5.02 4.24 -19.72
C GLN A 205 -5.15 2.88 -19.05
N CYS A 206 -4.05 2.32 -18.53
CA CYS A 206 -4.09 1.04 -17.82
C CYS A 206 -5.05 1.08 -16.63
N LEU A 207 -5.06 2.19 -15.89
CA LEU A 207 -5.94 2.35 -14.74
C LEU A 207 -7.41 2.46 -15.15
N ALA A 208 -7.69 3.23 -16.20
CA ALA A 208 -9.03 3.42 -16.71
C ALA A 208 -9.59 2.10 -17.27
N ASP A 209 -8.82 1.40 -18.09
CA ASP A 209 -9.23 0.13 -18.70
C ASP A 209 -9.51 -0.94 -17.64
N ALA A 210 -8.76 -0.95 -16.53
CA ALA A 210 -8.92 -1.94 -15.47
C ALA A 210 -10.02 -1.62 -14.44
N SER A 211 -10.17 -0.36 -14.06
CA SER A 211 -10.94 0.06 -12.87
C SER A 211 -11.70 1.39 -13.00
N ALA A 212 -11.89 1.96 -14.20
CA ALA A 212 -12.60 3.25 -14.36
C ALA A 212 -13.99 3.29 -13.72
N ALA A 213 -14.74 2.17 -13.81
CA ALA A 213 -16.10 2.07 -13.30
C ALA A 213 -16.17 2.01 -11.76
N THR A 214 -15.08 1.64 -11.08
CA THR A 214 -15.07 1.38 -9.63
C THR A 214 -14.36 2.47 -8.83
N ILE A 215 -13.43 3.21 -9.46
CA ILE A 215 -12.65 4.27 -8.82
C ILE A 215 -13.55 5.45 -8.45
N LYS A 216 -13.49 5.82 -7.17
CA LYS A 216 -14.22 6.94 -6.55
C LYS A 216 -13.29 8.07 -6.13
N GLU A 217 -12.06 7.73 -5.72
CA GLU A 217 -11.07 8.69 -5.29
C GLU A 217 -9.80 8.55 -6.12
N LEU A 218 -9.40 9.62 -6.82
CA LEU A 218 -8.19 9.65 -7.64
C LEU A 218 -7.32 10.85 -7.25
N PHE A 219 -6.11 10.57 -6.76
CA PHE A 219 -5.14 11.58 -6.34
C PHE A 219 -3.89 11.45 -7.20
N MET A 220 -3.53 12.52 -7.92
CA MET A 220 -2.41 12.51 -8.88
C MET A 220 -1.52 13.72 -8.65
N TYR A 221 -0.69 13.66 -7.62
CA TYR A 221 0.25 14.71 -7.27
C TYR A 221 1.64 14.33 -7.76
N GLY A 222 2.33 15.21 -8.48
CA GLY A 222 3.62 14.89 -9.09
C GLY A 222 3.56 13.67 -10.02
N LEU A 223 2.43 13.46 -10.71
CA LEU A 223 2.30 12.36 -11.67
C LEU A 223 3.30 12.56 -12.83
N PHE A 224 3.35 13.77 -13.37
CA PHE A 224 4.22 14.13 -14.49
C PHE A 224 5.48 14.85 -14.01
N GLN A 225 6.55 14.77 -14.80
CA GLN A 225 7.77 15.52 -14.54
C GLN A 225 7.52 17.03 -14.72
N ARG A 226 8.13 17.86 -13.86
CA ARG A 226 8.06 19.33 -13.98
C ARG A 226 8.52 19.77 -15.37
N GLY A 227 7.76 20.68 -15.99
CA GLY A 227 8.03 21.19 -17.33
C GLY A 227 7.49 20.32 -18.47
N THR A 228 6.82 19.20 -18.18
CA THR A 228 6.10 18.43 -19.20
C THR A 228 4.92 19.27 -19.71
N PRO A 229 4.76 19.50 -21.02
CA PRO A 229 3.66 20.29 -21.57
C PRO A 229 2.35 19.48 -21.53
N ILE A 230 1.67 19.51 -20.38
CA ILE A 230 0.44 18.74 -20.13
C ILE A 230 -0.84 19.57 -20.32
N PHE A 231 -0.75 20.89 -20.22
CA PHE A 231 -1.90 21.77 -20.36
C PHE A 231 -2.45 21.68 -21.79
N GLY A 232 -3.74 21.36 -21.93
CA GLY A 232 -4.40 21.22 -23.22
C GLY A 232 -4.12 19.90 -23.96
N GLU A 233 -3.42 18.94 -23.35
CA GLU A 233 -3.22 17.62 -23.95
C GLU A 233 -4.51 16.80 -23.92
N GLY A 234 -5.17 16.72 -25.08
CA GLY A 234 -6.46 16.04 -25.25
C GLY A 234 -6.46 14.55 -24.91
N ARG A 235 -5.30 13.88 -24.98
CA ARG A 235 -5.19 12.47 -24.58
C ARG A 235 -5.37 12.28 -23.08
N ILE A 236 -4.81 13.17 -22.26
CA ILE A 236 -5.00 13.13 -20.79
C ILE A 236 -6.48 13.32 -20.47
N LEU A 237 -7.11 14.31 -21.11
CA LEU A 237 -8.55 14.55 -20.98
C LEU A 237 -9.38 13.31 -21.33
N THR A 238 -9.06 12.67 -22.46
CA THR A 238 -9.76 11.46 -22.94
C THR A 238 -9.73 10.33 -21.91
N GLU A 239 -8.57 10.08 -21.31
CA GLU A 239 -8.43 9.03 -20.29
C GLU A 239 -9.15 9.39 -18.99
N LEU A 240 -9.03 10.65 -18.55
CA LEU A 240 -9.67 11.14 -17.33
C LEU A 240 -11.20 11.16 -17.39
N GLN A 241 -11.76 11.32 -18.58
CA GLN A 241 -13.20 11.26 -18.80
C GLN A 241 -13.80 9.86 -18.59
N LYS A 242 -13.00 8.79 -18.64
CA LYS A 242 -13.48 7.41 -18.45
C LYS A 242 -13.95 7.14 -17.02
N PHE A 243 -13.42 7.84 -16.02
CA PHE A 243 -13.72 7.62 -14.61
C PHE A 243 -15.04 8.29 -14.18
N LYS A 244 -16.19 7.66 -14.51
CA LYS A 244 -17.53 8.21 -14.22
C LYS A 244 -17.98 8.08 -12.75
N SER A 245 -17.33 7.21 -11.98
CA SER A 245 -17.69 6.94 -10.58
C SER A 245 -16.98 7.85 -9.57
N LEU A 246 -16.21 8.84 -10.05
CA LEU A 246 -15.43 9.72 -9.18
C LEU A 246 -16.34 10.56 -8.27
N SER A 247 -15.99 10.55 -6.99
CA SER A 247 -16.54 11.44 -5.97
C SER A 247 -15.51 12.41 -5.41
N CYS A 248 -14.21 12.10 -5.52
CA CYS A 248 -13.15 13.01 -5.10
C CYS A 248 -11.99 12.90 -6.08
N ILE A 249 -11.48 14.05 -6.50
CA ILE A 249 -10.27 14.10 -7.31
C ILE A 249 -9.33 15.17 -6.82
N LYS A 250 -8.02 14.88 -6.84
CA LYS A 250 -7.01 15.90 -6.61
C LYS A 250 -5.88 15.79 -7.62
N LEU A 251 -5.55 16.93 -8.23
CA LEU A 251 -4.69 17.06 -9.40
C LEU A 251 -3.71 18.21 -9.18
N GLU A 252 -2.62 18.21 -9.93
CA GLU A 252 -1.83 19.42 -10.16
C GLU A 252 -2.59 20.38 -11.10
N TYR A 253 -2.41 21.68 -10.88
CA TYR A 253 -3.11 22.72 -11.65
C TYR A 253 -2.84 22.60 -13.16
N ASP A 254 -1.63 22.22 -13.53
CA ASP A 254 -1.19 22.07 -14.93
C ASP A 254 -2.00 21.02 -15.72
N ILE A 255 -2.64 20.06 -15.03
CA ILE A 255 -3.52 19.04 -15.64
C ILE A 255 -4.93 19.59 -15.86
N MET A 256 -5.34 20.58 -15.07
CA MET A 256 -6.70 21.09 -15.05
C MET A 256 -6.96 22.00 -16.26
N SER A 257 -8.03 21.72 -17.00
CA SER A 257 -8.55 22.59 -18.06
C SER A 257 -10.06 22.83 -17.87
N ASP A 258 -10.58 23.89 -18.47
CA ASP A 258 -12.00 24.21 -18.44
C ASP A 258 -12.85 23.09 -19.05
N GLU A 259 -12.35 22.43 -20.10
CA GLU A 259 -13.00 21.30 -20.77
C GLU A 259 -13.09 20.10 -19.84
N LEU A 260 -12.02 19.80 -19.10
CA LEU A 260 -12.00 18.72 -18.11
C LEU A 260 -13.02 18.99 -16.99
N ALA A 261 -13.00 20.20 -16.43
CA ALA A 261 -13.91 20.64 -15.39
C ALA A 261 -15.38 20.51 -15.85
N LYS A 262 -15.71 21.07 -17.02
CA LYS A 262 -17.05 20.99 -17.61
C LYS A 262 -17.49 19.54 -17.82
N THR A 263 -16.57 18.66 -18.25
CA THR A 263 -16.91 17.26 -18.52
C THR A 263 -17.22 16.51 -17.24
N TRP A 264 -16.45 16.69 -16.18
CA TRP A 264 -16.73 16.00 -14.93
C TRP A 264 -17.93 16.56 -14.17
N VAL A 265 -18.18 17.87 -14.20
CA VAL A 265 -19.42 18.43 -13.65
C VAL A 265 -20.65 17.79 -14.30
N ARG A 266 -20.60 17.50 -15.60
CA ARG A 266 -21.69 16.81 -16.32
C ARG A 266 -21.72 15.29 -16.11
N GLY A 267 -20.55 14.67 -16.02
CA GLY A 267 -20.38 13.21 -16.06
C GLY A 267 -20.23 12.51 -14.70
N CYS A 268 -19.92 13.26 -13.64
CA CYS A 268 -19.62 12.75 -12.30
C CYS A 268 -20.45 13.55 -11.28
N PRO A 269 -21.74 13.23 -11.08
CA PRO A 269 -22.66 14.05 -10.27
C PRO A 269 -22.28 14.12 -8.78
N ASN A 270 -21.39 13.24 -8.32
CA ASN A 270 -20.93 13.18 -6.93
C ASN A 270 -19.53 13.78 -6.72
N LEU A 271 -18.96 14.44 -7.74
CA LEU A 271 -17.60 14.95 -7.67
C LEU A 271 -17.52 16.21 -6.79
N SER A 272 -16.78 16.11 -5.69
CA SER A 272 -16.40 17.21 -4.80
C SER A 272 -14.95 17.62 -4.95
#